data_AF-A0AB39HB51-F1
#
_entry.id   AF-A0AB39HB51-F1
#
_cell.length_a   1.000
_cell.length_b   1.000
_cell.length_c   1.000
_cell.angle_alpha   90.00
_cell.angle_beta   90.00
_cell.angle_gamma   90.00
#
_symmetry.space_group_name_H-M   'P 1'
#
loop_
_entity.id
_entity.type
_entity.pdbx_description
1 polymer ?
#
loop_
_entity_poly.entity_id
_entity_poly.type
_entity_poly.pdbx_seq_one_letter_code
_entity_poly.pdbx_strand_id
1 'polypeptide(L)' 'MPDYWNANEEGLLFSSLNHGQLALKSLQRCHLSHSHPQAKIAIKKLHEANLLVERVLRDPFNKQGKQNDF' A
#
# COMPACT_ATOMS: atom_id res chain seq x y z
N MET A 1 2.13 24.81 5.07
CA MET A 1 2.03 24.52 3.63
C MET A 1 1.36 23.16 3.51
N PRO A 2 0.48 22.91 2.53
CA PRO A 2 -0.06 21.56 2.37
C PRO A 2 1.09 20.67 1.86
N ASP A 3 1.41 19.62 2.62
CA ASP A 3 2.50 18.69 2.30
C ASP A 3 2.05 17.72 1.20
N TYR A 4 2.09 18.19 -0.04
CA TYR A 4 1.80 17.37 -1.21
C TYR A 4 2.96 16.43 -1.52
N TRP A 5 2.64 15.26 -2.05
CA TRP A 5 3.66 14.32 -2.50
C TRP A 5 4.31 14.78 -3.79
N ASN A 6 5.64 14.70 -3.86
CA ASN A 6 6.34 14.82 -5.12
C ASN A 6 6.24 13.49 -5.92
N ALA A 7 6.60 13.54 -7.21
CA ALA A 7 6.49 12.37 -8.10
C ALA A 7 7.34 11.17 -7.63
N ASN A 8 8.45 11.42 -6.92
CA ASN A 8 9.29 10.36 -6.38
C ASN A 8 8.61 9.66 -5.18
N GLU A 9 8.00 10.42 -4.27
CA GLU A 9 7.23 9.87 -3.14
C GLU A 9 6.03 9.05 -3.62
N GLU A 10 5.28 9.58 -4.61
CA GLU A 10 4.18 8.87 -5.26
C GLU A 10 4.68 7.55 -5.89
N GLY A 11 5.80 7.58 -6.60
CA GLY A 11 6.43 6.38 -7.19
C GLY A 11 6.87 5.34 -6.14
N LEU A 12 7.45 5.77 -5.03
CA LEU A 12 7.86 4.89 -3.93
C LEU A 12 6.64 4.21 -3.27
N LEU A 13 5.54 4.95 -3.09
CA LEU A 13 4.30 4.41 -2.51
C LEU A 13 3.62 3.42 -3.45
N PHE A 14 3.57 3.70 -4.75
CA PHE A 14 3.11 2.74 -5.76
C PHE A 14 3.95 1.46 -5.76
N SER A 15 5.28 1.60 -5.72
CA SER A 15 6.20 0.46 -5.69
C SER A 15 5.99 -0.39 -4.42
N SER A 16 5.89 0.27 -3.27
CA SER A 16 5.61 -0.38 -1.98
C SER A 16 4.29 -1.16 -2.01
N LEU A 17 3.22 -0.57 -2.53
CA LEU A 17 1.93 -1.24 -2.68
C LEU A 17 2.03 -2.47 -3.58
N ASN A 18 2.73 -2.37 -4.72
CA ASN A 18 2.89 -3.48 -5.64
C ASN A 18 3.67 -4.64 -4.98
N HIS A 19 4.80 -4.34 -4.32
CA HIS A 19 5.58 -5.33 -3.60
C HIS A 19 4.78 -5.98 -2.46
N GLY A 20 4.03 -5.20 -1.69
CA GLY A 20 3.17 -5.69 -0.62
C GLY A 20 2.05 -6.61 -1.13
N GLN A 21 1.44 -6.31 -2.28
CA GLN A 21 0.44 -7.17 -2.92
C GLN A 21 1.05 -8.48 -3.44
N LEU A 22 2.24 -8.43 -4.04
CA LEU A 22 2.95 -9.63 -4.49
C LEU A 22 3.37 -10.53 -3.33
N ALA A 23 3.89 -9.94 -2.25
CA ALA A 23 4.23 -10.66 -1.03
C ALA A 23 2.99 -11.33 -0.42
N LEU A 24 1.87 -10.62 -0.35
CA LEU A 24 0.60 -11.17 0.15
C LEU A 24 0.13 -12.36 -0.68
N LYS A 25 0.11 -12.24 -2.02
CA LYS A 25 -0.26 -13.34 -2.94
C LYS A 25 0.64 -14.56 -2.76
N SER A 26 1.93 -14.34 -2.58
CA SER A 26 2.90 -15.42 -2.37
C SER A 26 2.67 -16.11 -1.03
N LEU A 27 2.50 -15.34 0.04
CA LEU A 27 2.21 -15.88 1.38
C LEU A 27 0.88 -16.64 1.42
N GLN A 28 -0.17 -16.16 0.78
CA GLN A 28 -1.46 -16.87 0.72
C GLN A 28 -1.36 -18.25 0.06
N ARG A 29 -0.33 -18.50 -0.75
CA ARG A 29 -0.07 -19.82 -1.36
C ARG A 29 0.72 -20.76 -0.45
N CYS A 30 1.36 -20.26 0.61
CA CYS A 30 2.12 -21.10 1.54
C CYS A 30 1.20 -21.96 2.41
N HIS A 31 1.58 -23.22 2.65
CA HIS A 31 0.80 -24.14 3.48
C HIS A 31 0.62 -23.62 4.92
N LEU A 32 1.66 -23.02 5.50
CA LEU A 32 1.64 -22.43 6.84
C LEU A 32 0.55 -21.36 7.01
N SER A 33 0.18 -20.67 5.92
CA SER A 33 -0.87 -19.65 5.92
C SER A 33 -2.25 -20.24 6.15
N HIS A 34 -2.44 -21.53 5.89
CA HIS A 34 -3.69 -22.25 6.12
C HIS A 34 -3.72 -22.97 7.47
N SER A 35 -2.57 -23.40 7.98
CA SER A 35 -2.47 -24.24 9.17
C SER A 35 -1.99 -23.50 10.43
N HIS A 36 -1.29 -22.37 10.32
CA HIS A 36 -0.70 -21.68 11.47
C HIS A 36 -1.39 -20.33 11.79
N PRO A 37 -1.98 -20.15 12.99
CA PRO A 37 -2.69 -18.91 13.36
C PRO A 37 -1.85 -17.65 13.26
N GLN A 38 -0.56 -17.68 13.62
CA GLN A 38 0.31 -16.51 13.54
C GLN A 38 0.56 -16.07 12.09
N ALA A 39 0.68 -17.02 11.16
CA ALA A 39 0.79 -16.72 9.75
C ALA A 39 -0.48 -16.05 9.20
N LYS A 40 -1.67 -16.50 9.62
CA LYS A 40 -2.95 -15.86 9.26
C LYS A 40 -3.04 -14.42 9.77
N ILE A 41 -2.61 -14.16 11.01
CA ILE A 41 -2.59 -12.81 11.60
C ILE A 41 -1.63 -11.90 10.81
N ALA A 42 -0.43 -12.38 10.49
CA ALA A 42 0.55 -11.62 9.71
C ALA A 42 0.01 -11.28 8.30
N ILE A 43 -0.63 -12.22 7.62
CA ILE A 43 -1.28 -12.01 6.31
C ILE A 43 -2.39 -10.97 6.41
N LYS A 44 -3.23 -11.04 7.45
CA LYS A 44 -4.30 -10.06 7.67
C LYS A 44 -3.72 -8.65 7.87
N LYS A 45 -2.69 -8.50 8.70
CA LYS A 45 -2.01 -7.22 8.93
C LYS A 45 -1.39 -6.66 7.65
N LEU A 46 -0.73 -7.51 6.85
CA LEU A 46 -0.17 -7.10 5.56
C LEU A 46 -1.26 -6.66 4.57
N HIS A 47 -2.39 -7.37 4.54
CA HIS A 47 -3.53 -6.99 3.72
C HIS A 47 -4.09 -5.63 4.13
N GLU A 48 -4.28 -5.40 5.43
CA GLU A 48 -4.72 -4.11 5.98
C GLU A 48 -3.74 -2.98 5.64
N ALA A 49 -2.43 -3.21 5.75
CA ALA A 49 -1.41 -2.25 5.38
C ALA A 49 -1.49 -1.87 3.89
N ASN A 50 -1.65 -2.84 2.98
CA ASN A 50 -1.82 -2.57 1.55
C ASN A 50 -3.07 -1.72 1.27
N LEU A 51 -4.19 -1.99 1.97
CA LEU A 51 -5.42 -1.20 1.82
C LEU A 51 -5.22 0.25 2.30
N LEU A 52 -4.46 0.46 3.37
CA LEU A 52 -4.14 1.81 3.85
C LEU A 52 -3.31 2.56 2.80
N VAL A 53 -2.24 1.96 2.29
CA VAL A 53 -1.40 2.59 1.24
C VAL A 53 -2.23 2.93 -0.01
N GLU A 54 -3.11 2.02 -0.44
CA GLU A 54 -4.01 2.27 -1.57
C GLU A 54 -4.95 3.45 -1.33
N ARG A 55 -5.49 3.59 -0.11
CA ARG A 55 -6.33 4.75 0.25
C ARG A 55 -5.56 6.06 0.18
N VAL A 56 -4.33 6.08 0.69
CA VAL A 56 -3.51 7.29 0.67
C VAL A 56 -3.14 7.69 -0.77
N LEU A 57 -2.87 6.72 -1.66
CA LEU A 57 -2.66 6.96 -3.10
C LEU A 57 -3.91 7.51 -3.82
N ARG A 58 -5.11 7.17 -3.31
CA ARG A 58 -6.38 7.65 -3.85
C ARG A 58 -6.83 8.98 -3.23
N ASP A 59 -6.13 9.48 -2.21
CA ASP A 59 -6.52 10.69 -1.50
C ASP A 59 -6.50 11.90 -2.47
N PRO A 60 -7.64 12.56 -2.72
CA PRO A 60 -7.72 13.69 -3.62
C PRO A 60 -6.94 14.91 -3.11
N PHE A 61 -6.75 15.06 -1.79
CA PHE A 61 -5.99 16.16 -1.21
C PHE A 61 -4.49 16.05 -1.51
N ASN A 62 -3.97 14.84 -1.74
CA ASN A 62 -2.58 14.63 -2.18
C ASN A 62 -2.36 14.93 -3.67
N LYS A 63 -3.44 15.03 -4.47
CA LYS A 63 -3.38 15.30 -5.92
C LYS A 63 -3.63 16.76 -6.29
N GLN A 64 -4.25 17.54 -5.39
CA GLN A 64 -4.59 18.95 -5.62
C GLN A 64 -3.38 19.89 -5.70
N GLY A 65 -2.20 19.49 -5.21
CA GLY A 65 -0.98 20.29 -5.29
C GLY A 65 -0.40 20.45 -6.69
N LYS A 66 -0.88 19.68 -7.68
CA LYS A 66 -0.46 19.78 -9.09
C LYS A 66 -1.33 20.71 -9.94
N GLN A 67 -2.42 21.28 -9.40
CA GLN A 67 -3.43 21.99 -10.22
C GLN A 67 -3.33 23.53 -10.23
N ASN A 68 -2.38 24.16 -9.52
CA ASN A 68 -2.33 25.62 -9.39
C ASN A 68 -1.09 26.28 -10.03
N ASP A 69 -0.62 25.78 -11.18
CA ASP A 69 0.36 26.49 -12.01
C ASP A 69 -0.33 27.02 -13.28
N PHE A 70 -1.19 28.04 -13.15
CA PHE A 70 -1.65 28.91 -14.24
C PHE A 70 -1.85 30.34 -13.76
#